data_AF-A0AAV3Y450-F1
#
_entry.id   AF-A0AAV3Y450-F1
#
_cell.length_a   1.000
_cell.length_b   1.000
_cell.length_c   1.000
_cell.angle_alpha   90.00
_cell.angle_beta   90.00
_cell.angle_gamma   90.00
#
_symmetry.space_group_name_H-M   'P 1'
#
loop_
_entity.id
_entity.type
_entity.pdbx_description
1 polymer ?
#
loop_
_entity_poly.entity_id
_entity_poly.type
_entity_poly.pdbx_seq_one_letter_code
_entity_poly.pdbx_strand_id
1 'polypeptide(L)'
;MTAKASNPNVLDKYLNLEQSDNKVMAEYVWIDGTGQNIRCKCRTLDSEPQKAEDCPVWNFDGSSTYQAEGSNSDMYLYPCAIFSDPFRGGKNKLVLCEVYKYNKRPAETNRRKTCNEVMKQAKDSHPWFGIEQEYTLLDYDGHPFGWPKNGFPGPQGQFEWMDDSLRGWCSQGAIPGDLTAGVAEINTPCLTITITCSSSHDFVLFLVSLCLPSSVLNGYSPFATVSAKR
;
A
#
# COMPACT_ATOMS: atom_id res chain seq x y z
N MET A 1 -16.65 12.35 11.04
CA MET A 1 -15.58 13.21 11.58
C MET A 1 -14.35 12.99 10.72
N THR A 2 -14.04 13.93 9.83
CA THR A 2 -12.81 13.91 9.04
C THR A 2 -11.63 14.31 9.93
N ALA A 3 -10.46 13.70 9.70
CA ALA A 3 -9.21 14.30 10.15
C ALA A 3 -9.23 15.77 9.72
N LYS A 4 -9.09 16.70 10.68
CA LYS A 4 -9.14 18.14 10.43
C LYS A 4 -8.22 18.45 9.25
N ALA A 5 -8.66 19.27 8.30
CA ALA A 5 -7.82 19.71 7.18
C ALA A 5 -6.52 20.29 7.76
N SER A 6 -5.45 19.49 7.71
CA SER A 6 -4.13 19.86 8.18
C SER A 6 -3.38 20.50 7.01
N ASN A 7 -2.45 21.40 7.30
CA ASN A 7 -1.64 22.02 6.26
C ASN A 7 -0.56 21.01 5.82
N PRO A 8 -0.64 20.42 4.61
CA PRO A 8 0.31 19.40 4.16
C PRO A 8 1.73 19.96 4.08
N ASN A 9 1.90 21.25 3.76
CA ASN A 9 3.21 21.89 3.68
C ASN A 9 3.91 22.00 5.03
N VAL A 10 3.15 22.03 6.13
CA VAL A 10 3.74 22.01 7.48
C VAL A 10 4.20 20.61 7.81
N LEU A 11 3.39 19.58 7.50
CA LEU A 11 3.75 18.19 7.72
C LEU A 11 4.98 17.78 6.90
N ASP A 12 5.03 18.19 5.64
CA ASP A 12 6.12 17.88 4.71
C ASP A 12 7.50 18.35 5.23
N LYS A 13 7.55 19.51 5.89
CA LYS A 13 8.77 19.99 6.54
C LYS A 13 9.32 19.03 7.59
N TYR A 14 8.44 18.33 8.32
CA TYR A 14 8.85 17.36 9.34
C TYR A 14 9.18 16.00 8.74
N LEU A 15 8.45 15.57 7.71
CA LEU A 15 8.71 14.31 7.01
C LEU A 15 10.05 14.33 6.26
N ASN A 16 10.47 15.50 5.77
CA ASN A 16 11.73 15.70 5.06
C ASN A 16 12.94 16.04 5.96
N LEU A 17 12.80 15.97 7.28
CA LEU A 17 13.94 16.12 8.18
C LEU A 17 14.95 14.99 7.95
N GLU A 18 16.24 15.34 7.94
CA GLU A 18 17.31 14.36 7.87
C GLU A 18 17.22 13.39 9.05
N GLN A 19 17.10 12.10 8.74
CA GLN A 19 17.05 11.03 9.74
C GLN A 19 18.48 10.55 10.04
N SER A 20 18.73 10.13 11.28
CA SER A 20 20.03 9.59 11.68
C SER A 20 20.39 8.35 10.85
N ASP A 21 21.63 8.28 10.37
CA ASP A 21 22.11 7.15 9.57
C ASP A 21 22.00 5.78 10.25
N ASN A 22 21.97 5.77 11.58
CA ASN A 22 21.97 4.58 12.44
C ASN A 22 20.60 4.26 13.02
N LYS A 23 19.53 4.89 12.52
CA LYS A 23 18.15 4.61 12.95
C LYS A 23 17.25 4.43 11.76
N VAL A 24 16.41 3.41 11.83
CA VAL A 24 15.46 3.06 10.78
C VAL A 24 14.08 2.88 11.39
N MET A 25 13.07 3.49 10.79
CA MET A 25 11.66 3.24 11.13
C MET A 25 11.17 2.02 10.35
N ALA A 26 10.67 1.02 11.08
CA ALA A 26 10.08 -0.19 10.53
C ALA A 26 8.59 -0.25 10.89
N GLU A 27 7.73 -0.10 9.89
CA GLU A 27 6.28 -0.24 10.01
C GLU A 27 5.89 -1.71 9.89
N TYR A 28 5.50 -2.32 11.00
CA TYR A 28 5.04 -3.71 11.01
C TYR A 28 3.57 -3.73 10.61
N VAL A 29 3.23 -4.50 9.58
CA VAL A 29 1.89 -4.59 8.99
C VAL A 29 1.36 -6.03 9.12
N TRP A 30 0.11 -6.19 9.55
CA TRP A 30 -0.53 -7.51 9.68
C TRP A 30 -2.05 -7.46 9.45
N ILE A 31 -2.66 -8.64 9.27
CA ILE A 31 -4.10 -8.81 9.13
C ILE A 31 -4.73 -9.10 10.51
N ASP A 32 -5.84 -8.42 10.82
CA ASP A 32 -6.54 -8.61 12.09
C ASP A 32 -7.48 -9.83 12.10
N GLY A 33 -8.29 -9.96 13.15
CA GLY A 33 -9.21 -11.07 13.35
C GLY A 33 -10.40 -11.12 12.39
N THR A 34 -10.66 -10.03 11.66
CA THR A 34 -11.66 -10.04 10.57
C THR A 34 -11.17 -10.82 9.35
N GLY A 35 -9.85 -10.97 9.19
CA GLY A 35 -9.23 -11.55 8.00
C GLY A 35 -9.24 -10.62 6.78
N GLN A 36 -9.72 -9.39 6.92
CA GLN A 36 -9.84 -8.41 5.83
C GLN A 36 -9.12 -7.11 6.16
N ASN A 37 -9.23 -6.63 7.40
CA ASN A 37 -8.63 -5.36 7.80
C ASN A 37 -7.12 -5.49 8.06
N ILE A 38 -6.41 -4.44 7.69
CA ILE A 38 -4.96 -4.29 7.90
C ILE A 38 -4.74 -3.44 9.15
N ARG A 39 -3.76 -3.84 9.97
CA ARG A 39 -3.26 -3.07 11.12
C ARG A 39 -1.78 -2.83 10.95
N CYS A 40 -1.28 -1.74 11.53
CA CYS A 40 0.14 -1.46 11.52
C CYS A 40 0.60 -0.72 12.77
N LYS A 41 1.90 -0.81 13.05
CA LYS A 41 2.59 0.04 14.03
C LYS A 41 4.09 0.12 13.74
N CYS A 42 4.70 1.22 14.14
CA CYS A 42 6.11 1.49 13.87
C CYS A 42 7.02 1.21 15.07
N ARG A 43 8.21 0.63 14.82
CA ARG A 43 9.35 0.65 15.74
C ARG A 43 10.58 1.28 15.11
N THR A 44 11.49 1.75 15.96
CA THR A 44 12.85 2.13 15.55
C THR A 44 13.78 0.92 15.65
N LEU A 45 14.63 0.74 14.64
CA LEU A 45 15.72 -0.23 14.57
C LEU A 45 17.06 0.50 14.56
N ASP A 46 18.11 -0.15 15.04
CA ASP A 46 19.48 0.41 15.12
C ASP A 46 20.27 0.29 13.81
N SER A 47 19.73 -0.42 12.83
CA SER A 47 20.33 -0.59 11.50
C SER A 47 19.25 -0.92 10.47
N GLU A 48 19.59 -0.76 9.20
CA GLU A 48 18.69 -1.10 8.09
C GLU A 48 18.63 -2.62 7.87
N PRO A 49 17.46 -3.26 8.05
CA PRO A 49 17.32 -4.69 7.81
C PRO A 49 17.39 -5.00 6.30
N GLN A 50 18.14 -6.03 5.94
CA GLN A 50 18.31 -6.46 4.54
C GLN A 50 17.37 -7.61 4.17
N LYS A 51 16.93 -8.39 5.16
CA LYS A 51 15.94 -9.47 5.02
C LYS A 51 14.96 -9.45 6.19
N ALA A 52 13.82 -10.14 6.01
CA ALA A 52 12.78 -10.19 7.04
C ALA A 52 13.28 -10.77 8.36
N GLU A 53 14.21 -11.73 8.32
CA GLU A 53 14.79 -12.36 9.50
C GLU A 53 15.66 -11.42 10.34
N ASP A 54 16.13 -10.30 9.77
CA ASP A 54 16.86 -9.27 10.50
C ASP A 54 15.91 -8.42 11.36
N CYS A 55 14.62 -8.43 11.03
CA CYS A 55 13.60 -7.73 11.81
C CYS A 55 13.26 -8.55 13.06
N PRO A 56 13.34 -7.97 14.27
CA PRO A 56 12.97 -8.67 15.49
C PRO A 56 11.49 -9.06 15.51
N VAL A 57 11.19 -10.24 16.06
CA VAL A 57 9.82 -10.62 16.42
C VAL A 57 9.26 -9.57 17.38
N TRP A 58 8.00 -9.22 17.17
CA TRP A 58 7.31 -8.26 18.01
C TRP A 58 5.98 -8.82 18.51
N ASN A 59 5.26 -8.07 19.32
CA ASN A 59 3.96 -8.47 19.87
C ASN A 59 2.97 -7.33 19.79
N PHE A 60 1.68 -7.61 19.90
CA PHE A 60 0.61 -6.63 20.03
C PHE A 60 -0.54 -7.21 20.86
N ASP A 61 -1.45 -6.34 21.26
CA ASP A 61 -2.67 -6.74 21.98
C ASP A 61 -3.75 -7.24 20.99
N GLY A 62 -3.95 -8.57 21.00
CA GLY A 62 -4.94 -9.29 20.21
C GLY A 62 -6.39 -8.99 20.57
N SER A 63 -6.66 -8.46 21.76
CA SER A 63 -8.03 -8.15 22.18
C SER A 63 -8.62 -6.94 21.44
N SER A 64 -7.76 -6.00 21.05
CA SER A 64 -8.11 -4.79 20.27
C SER A 64 -8.21 -5.05 18.75
N THR A 65 -8.05 -6.29 18.33
CA THR A 65 -7.95 -6.70 16.92
C THR A 65 -8.83 -7.90 16.58
N TYR A 66 -9.72 -8.32 17.48
CA TYR A 66 -10.60 -9.49 17.32
C TYR A 66 -9.87 -10.83 17.24
N GLN A 67 -8.69 -10.96 17.87
CA GLN A 67 -7.84 -12.15 17.74
C GLN A 67 -7.54 -12.88 19.06
N ALA A 68 -7.83 -12.26 20.21
CA ALA A 68 -7.63 -12.88 21.53
C ALA A 68 -8.63 -12.36 22.58
N GLU A 69 -8.85 -13.16 23.63
CA GLU A 69 -9.73 -12.81 24.76
C GLU A 69 -8.91 -12.43 26.02
N GLY A 70 -9.52 -11.60 26.87
CA GLY A 70 -8.83 -10.69 27.81
C GLY A 70 -7.96 -11.27 28.94
N SER A 71 -7.89 -12.59 29.14
CA SER A 71 -6.96 -13.16 30.14
C SER A 71 -5.55 -13.41 29.59
N ASN A 72 -5.41 -13.57 28.27
CA ASN A 72 -4.13 -13.67 27.58
C ASN A 72 -4.28 -13.14 26.15
N SER A 73 -4.04 -11.84 25.98
CA SER A 73 -4.26 -11.16 24.71
C SER A 73 -2.99 -10.98 23.88
N ASP A 74 -1.82 -11.36 24.38
CA ASP A 74 -0.57 -11.19 23.65
C ASP A 74 -0.52 -12.07 22.39
N MET A 75 -0.30 -11.41 21.26
CA MET A 75 -0.05 -12.03 19.97
C MET A 75 1.27 -11.56 19.40
N TYR A 76 1.86 -12.39 18.54
CA TYR A 76 3.23 -12.24 18.07
C TYR A 76 3.26 -12.02 16.56
N LEU A 77 4.08 -11.05 16.16
CA LEU A 77 4.36 -10.68 14.77
C LEU A 77 5.67 -11.29 14.35
N TYR A 78 5.61 -12.20 13.40
CA TYR A 78 6.78 -12.82 12.77
C TYR A 78 6.99 -12.18 11.39
N PRO A 79 8.03 -11.36 11.21
CA PRO A 79 8.37 -10.77 9.92
C PRO A 79 8.51 -11.84 8.83
N CYS A 80 7.91 -11.59 7.67
CA CYS A 80 7.89 -12.55 6.56
C CYS A 80 8.24 -11.93 5.20
N ALA A 81 8.23 -10.60 5.09
CA ALA A 81 8.75 -9.87 3.94
C ALA A 81 9.03 -8.42 4.31
N ILE A 82 9.95 -7.77 3.59
CA ILE A 82 10.31 -6.36 3.78
C ILE A 82 10.25 -5.60 2.47
N PHE A 83 9.86 -4.32 2.54
CA PHE A 83 9.76 -3.40 1.41
C PHE A 83 10.27 -2.03 1.84
N SER A 84 10.74 -1.22 0.89
CA SER A 84 11.01 0.19 1.16
C SER A 84 9.71 0.92 1.51
N ASP A 85 9.74 1.79 2.51
CA ASP A 85 8.61 2.60 2.92
C ASP A 85 8.46 3.83 1.99
N PRO A 86 7.42 3.89 1.12
CA PRO A 86 7.25 5.00 0.19
C PRO A 86 6.72 6.27 0.87
N PHE A 87 6.22 6.18 2.11
CA PHE A 87 5.66 7.31 2.86
C PHE A 87 6.74 8.06 3.63
N ARG A 88 7.71 7.32 4.19
CA ARG A 88 8.83 7.90 4.96
C ARG A 88 10.12 8.03 4.15
N GLY A 89 10.24 7.29 3.04
CA GLY A 89 11.43 7.27 2.20
C GLY A 89 12.71 6.80 2.91
N GLY A 90 13.85 7.02 2.28
CA GLY A 90 15.17 6.69 2.83
C GLY A 90 15.35 5.20 3.14
N LYS A 91 15.94 4.89 4.30
CA LYS A 91 16.22 3.52 4.77
C LYS A 91 15.01 2.85 5.44
N ASN A 92 13.88 3.55 5.56
CA ASN A 92 12.69 3.09 6.27
C ASN A 92 12.02 1.92 5.55
N LYS A 93 11.38 1.04 6.34
CA LYS A 93 10.85 -0.23 5.83
C LYS A 93 9.39 -0.45 6.21
N LEU A 94 8.65 -1.05 5.30
CA LEU A 94 7.41 -1.78 5.60
C LEU A 94 7.77 -3.25 5.83
N VAL A 95 7.28 -3.83 6.92
CA VAL A 95 7.56 -5.21 7.35
C VAL A 95 6.24 -5.96 7.43
N LEU A 96 5.97 -6.82 6.46
CA LEU A 96 4.78 -7.67 6.55
C LEU A 96 5.03 -8.81 7.53
N CYS A 97 4.02 -9.09 8.37
CA CYS A 97 4.13 -10.07 9.44
C CYS A 97 3.06 -11.16 9.34
N GLU A 98 3.45 -12.39 9.70
CA GLU A 98 2.51 -13.42 10.14
C GLU A 98 2.14 -13.22 11.60
N VAL A 99 0.91 -13.61 11.96
CA VAL A 99 0.41 -13.53 13.34
C VAL A 99 0.38 -14.91 13.98
N TYR A 100 0.93 -14.99 15.19
CA TYR A 100 0.95 -16.18 16.03
C TYR A 100 0.41 -15.87 17.43
N LYS A 101 -0.20 -16.87 18.05
CA LYS A 101 -0.69 -16.82 19.43
C LYS A 101 0.45 -17.04 20.43
N TYR A 102 0.18 -16.79 21.71
CA TYR A 102 1.09 -17.09 22.83
C TYR A 102 1.65 -18.51 22.85
N ASN A 103 0.88 -19.49 22.37
CA ASN A 103 1.27 -20.90 22.30
C ASN A 103 2.04 -21.25 21.01
N LYS A 104 2.51 -20.25 20.27
CA LYS A 104 3.21 -20.38 18.98
C LYS A 104 2.40 -21.06 17.87
N ARG A 105 1.08 -21.17 18.02
CA ARG A 105 0.19 -21.58 16.93
C ARG A 105 -0.16 -20.38 16.04
N PRO A 106 -0.34 -20.57 14.73
CA PRO A 106 -0.80 -19.49 13.86
C PRO A 106 -2.18 -18.98 14.33
N ALA A 107 -2.43 -17.68 14.18
CA ALA A 107 -3.77 -17.13 14.36
C ALA A 107 -4.75 -17.73 13.34
N GLU A 108 -6.05 -17.73 13.65
CA GLU A 108 -7.11 -18.24 12.77
C GLU A 108 -7.11 -17.56 11.39
N THR A 109 -6.74 -16.28 11.34
CA THR A 109 -6.65 -15.48 10.11
C THR A 109 -5.28 -15.57 9.42
N ASN A 110 -4.30 -16.28 9.98
CA ASN A 110 -3.00 -16.50 9.34
C ASN A 110 -3.11 -17.57 8.25
N ARG A 111 -3.60 -17.16 7.07
CA ARG A 111 -3.68 -18.01 5.87
C ARG A 111 -2.34 -18.20 5.17
N ARG A 112 -1.37 -17.32 5.42
CA ARG A 112 -0.03 -17.39 4.83
C ARG A 112 0.69 -18.67 5.24
N LYS A 113 0.55 -19.11 6.49
CA LYS A 113 1.21 -20.31 7.00
C LYS A 113 0.94 -21.54 6.14
N THR A 114 -0.32 -21.87 5.92
CA THR A 114 -0.72 -23.02 5.07
C THR A 114 -0.39 -22.77 3.60
N CYS A 115 -0.58 -21.55 3.09
CA CYS A 115 -0.21 -21.20 1.71
C CYS A 115 1.28 -21.46 1.44
N ASN A 116 2.16 -21.02 2.34
CA ASN A 116 3.60 -21.22 2.23
C ASN A 116 3.99 -22.71 2.26
N GLU A 117 3.29 -23.54 3.02
CA GLU A 117 3.51 -25.00 3.05
C GLU A 117 3.16 -25.66 1.70
N VAL A 118 2.05 -25.24 1.08
CA VAL A 118 1.66 -25.72 -0.26
C VAL A 118 2.64 -25.21 -1.33
N MET A 119 3.03 -23.94 -1.29
CA MET A 119 3.99 -23.37 -2.24
C MET A 119 5.35 -24.06 -2.17
N LYS A 120 5.80 -24.47 -0.98
CA LYS A 120 7.03 -25.26 -0.83
C LYS A 120 6.95 -26.63 -1.47
N GLN A 121 5.78 -27.27 -1.44
CA GLN A 121 5.56 -28.56 -2.12
C GLN A 121 5.49 -28.39 -3.63
N ALA A 122 4.92 -27.27 -4.10
CA ALA A 122 4.81 -26.92 -5.52
C ALA A 122 6.04 -26.19 -6.08
N LYS A 123 7.16 -26.12 -5.35
CA LYS A 123 8.32 -25.31 -5.75
C LYS A 123 8.84 -25.67 -7.15
N ASP A 124 8.79 -26.95 -7.52
CA ASP A 124 9.37 -27.45 -8.77
C ASP A 124 8.50 -27.12 -10.00
N SER A 125 7.21 -26.83 -9.80
CA SER A 125 6.31 -26.42 -10.89
C SER A 125 6.41 -24.94 -11.24
N HIS A 126 7.14 -24.14 -10.44
CA HIS A 126 7.33 -22.70 -10.64
C HIS A 126 6.01 -21.94 -10.92
N PRO A 127 5.00 -22.05 -10.04
CA PRO A 127 3.67 -21.50 -10.31
C PRO A 127 3.69 -19.96 -10.33
N TRP A 128 3.09 -19.35 -11.35
CA TRP A 128 2.97 -17.90 -11.50
C TRP A 128 1.52 -17.45 -11.34
N PHE A 129 1.34 -16.29 -10.71
CA PHE A 129 0.02 -15.73 -10.41
C PHE A 129 -0.01 -14.25 -10.81
N GLY A 130 -1.07 -13.85 -11.50
CA GLY A 130 -1.49 -12.46 -11.68
C GLY A 130 -2.79 -12.24 -10.93
N ILE A 131 -2.90 -11.14 -10.19
CA ILE A 131 -4.12 -10.75 -9.46
C ILE A 131 -4.49 -9.34 -9.88
N GLU A 132 -5.72 -9.17 -10.33
CA GLU A 132 -6.32 -7.88 -10.68
C GLU A 132 -7.13 -7.37 -9.48
N GLN A 133 -6.58 -6.38 -8.76
CA GLN A 133 -7.24 -5.81 -7.59
C GLN A 133 -8.08 -4.60 -7.99
N GLU A 134 -9.39 -4.80 -8.12
CA GLU A 134 -10.35 -3.71 -8.26
C GLU A 134 -10.63 -3.06 -6.90
N TYR A 135 -10.89 -1.75 -6.92
CA TYR A 135 -11.35 -1.00 -5.75
C TYR A 135 -12.21 0.19 -6.18
N THR A 136 -13.06 0.67 -5.27
CA THR A 136 -13.86 1.89 -5.48
C THR A 136 -13.46 2.94 -4.45
N LEU A 137 -13.15 4.14 -4.91
CA LEU A 137 -12.89 5.28 -4.03
C LEU A 137 -14.22 5.81 -3.50
N LEU A 138 -14.33 5.92 -2.18
CA LEU A 138 -15.50 6.49 -1.50
C LEU A 138 -15.09 7.80 -0.81
N ASP A 139 -16.02 8.74 -0.75
CA ASP A 139 -15.93 9.95 0.07
C ASP A 139 -16.18 9.59 1.56
N TYR A 140 -15.97 10.53 2.47
CA TYR A 140 -16.07 10.29 3.92
C TYR A 140 -17.47 9.86 4.39
N ASP A 141 -18.50 10.08 3.57
CA ASP A 141 -19.89 9.67 3.80
C ASP A 141 -20.19 8.26 3.25
N GLY A 142 -19.18 7.57 2.69
CA GLY A 142 -19.33 6.25 2.09
C GLY A 142 -19.94 6.25 0.69
N HIS A 143 -20.22 7.43 0.12
CA HIS A 143 -20.69 7.55 -1.24
C HIS A 143 -19.51 7.52 -2.24
N PRO A 144 -19.65 6.95 -3.45
CA PRO A 144 -18.54 6.93 -4.39
C PRO A 144 -18.00 8.33 -4.70
N PHE A 145 -16.67 8.45 -4.70
CA PHE A 145 -16.00 9.74 -4.85
C PHE A 145 -16.29 10.34 -6.23
N GLY A 146 -16.71 11.60 -6.26
CA GLY A 146 -17.08 12.32 -7.48
C GLY A 146 -18.49 12.03 -8.02
N TRP A 147 -19.27 11.17 -7.37
CA TRP A 147 -20.68 10.98 -7.75
C TRP A 147 -21.56 12.16 -7.30
N PRO A 148 -22.65 12.47 -8.04
CA PRO A 148 -23.62 13.45 -7.59
C PRO A 148 -24.21 13.04 -6.23
N LYS A 149 -24.20 13.96 -5.25
CA LYS A 149 -24.80 13.67 -3.94
C LYS A 149 -26.27 13.30 -4.12
N ASN A 150 -26.66 12.15 -3.55
CA ASN A 150 -28.01 11.55 -3.70
C ASN A 150 -28.41 11.17 -5.13
N GLY A 151 -27.43 10.89 -6.01
CA GLY A 151 -27.70 10.48 -7.38
C GLY A 151 -26.74 9.41 -7.90
N PHE A 152 -26.88 9.10 -9.18
CA PHE A 152 -25.99 8.21 -9.93
C PHE A 152 -25.32 9.03 -11.05
N PRO A 153 -24.09 8.69 -11.47
CA PRO A 153 -23.50 9.25 -12.67
C PRO A 153 -24.28 8.82 -13.92
N GLY A 154 -23.88 9.34 -15.09
CA GLY A 154 -24.35 8.81 -16.36
C GLY A 154 -24.05 7.30 -16.52
N PRO A 155 -24.67 6.62 -17.51
CA PRO A 155 -24.53 5.18 -17.69
C PRO A 155 -23.08 4.74 -17.88
N GLN A 156 -22.81 3.49 -17.48
CA GLN A 156 -21.52 2.84 -17.62
C GLN A 156 -21.07 2.76 -19.10
N GLY A 157 -19.78 2.96 -19.35
CA GLY A 157 -19.16 2.93 -20.69
C GLY A 157 -18.30 4.16 -21.03
N GLN A 158 -18.58 5.32 -20.43
CA GLN A 158 -17.73 6.50 -20.59
C GLN A 158 -16.45 6.40 -19.72
N PHE A 159 -16.51 5.77 -18.54
CA PHE A 159 -15.38 5.78 -17.59
C PHE A 159 -14.32 4.69 -17.82
N GLU A 160 -14.59 3.69 -18.66
CA GLU A 160 -13.75 2.50 -18.80
C GLU A 160 -12.45 2.76 -19.59
N TRP A 161 -12.42 3.81 -20.44
CA TRP A 161 -11.26 4.13 -21.30
C TRP A 161 -11.01 5.64 -21.49
N MET A 162 -11.52 6.49 -20.60
CA MET A 162 -11.44 7.96 -20.78
C MET A 162 -10.09 8.55 -20.34
N ASP A 163 -9.55 9.42 -21.20
CA ASP A 163 -8.47 10.36 -20.88
C ASP A 163 -8.97 11.43 -19.89
N ASP A 164 -8.17 11.72 -18.85
CA ASP A 164 -8.51 12.64 -17.76
C ASP A 164 -8.62 14.12 -18.19
N SER A 165 -8.32 14.45 -19.45
CA SER A 165 -8.30 15.83 -19.95
C SER A 165 -9.69 16.46 -20.26
N LEU A 166 -10.80 15.71 -20.22
CA LEU A 166 -12.12 16.19 -20.67
C LEU A 166 -13.13 16.63 -19.58
N ARG A 167 -12.70 16.86 -18.34
CA ARG A 167 -13.61 17.18 -17.21
C ARG A 167 -13.82 18.66 -16.87
N GLY A 168 -13.58 19.59 -17.80
CA GLY A 168 -13.94 21.01 -17.59
C GLY A 168 -15.43 21.35 -17.79
N TRP A 169 -16.26 20.43 -18.32
CA TRP A 169 -17.51 20.82 -18.99
C TRP A 169 -18.74 19.99 -18.58
N CYS A 170 -18.90 19.68 -17.30
CA CYS A 170 -20.20 19.24 -16.77
C CYS A 170 -20.86 20.32 -15.92
N SER A 171 -20.91 21.56 -16.43
CA SER A 171 -21.91 22.59 -16.06
C SER A 171 -21.72 23.89 -16.86
N GLN A 172 -22.14 23.97 -18.13
CA GLN A 172 -22.70 25.22 -18.69
C GLN A 172 -23.28 25.01 -20.08
N GLY A 173 -24.47 25.57 -20.29
CA GLY A 173 -25.18 25.55 -21.55
C GLY A 173 -24.43 26.23 -22.70
N ALA A 174 -24.81 25.81 -23.90
CA ALA A 174 -24.24 26.17 -25.20
C ALA A 174 -23.99 27.67 -25.46
N ILE A 175 -22.87 28.00 -26.13
CA ILE A 175 -22.75 29.03 -27.20
C ILE A 175 -21.56 28.62 -28.13
N PRO A 176 -21.64 28.72 -29.48
CA PRO A 176 -20.57 28.30 -30.39
C PRO A 176 -19.59 29.45 -30.69
N GLY A 177 -18.29 29.15 -30.77
CA GLY A 177 -17.30 30.12 -31.28
C GLY A 177 -15.84 29.76 -31.04
N ASP A 178 -15.15 29.51 -32.15
CA ASP A 178 -13.71 29.63 -32.43
C ASP A 178 -12.65 28.87 -31.62
N LEU A 179 -11.89 28.08 -32.37
CA LEU A 179 -10.67 27.37 -31.97
C LEU A 179 -9.47 28.32 -32.08
N THR A 180 -8.82 28.63 -30.96
CA THR A 180 -7.41 29.04 -30.97
C THR A 180 -6.62 28.22 -29.96
N ALA A 181 -5.58 27.57 -30.48
CA ALA A 181 -4.68 26.67 -29.78
C ALA A 181 -4.05 27.34 -28.54
N GLY A 182 -4.31 26.75 -27.37
CA GLY A 182 -3.54 26.95 -26.15
C GLY A 182 -2.90 25.63 -25.77
N VAL A 183 -1.58 25.59 -25.67
CA VAL A 183 -0.84 24.44 -25.17
C VAL A 183 -1.15 24.32 -23.68
N ALA A 184 -2.00 23.38 -23.32
CA ALA A 184 -2.19 22.95 -21.94
C ALA A 184 -1.35 21.69 -21.74
N GLU A 185 -0.16 21.84 -21.14
CA GLU A 185 0.55 20.70 -20.55
C GLU A 185 -0.30 20.19 -19.37
N ILE A 186 -1.00 19.09 -19.59
CA ILE A 186 -1.78 18.40 -18.57
C ILE A 186 -1.07 17.08 -18.29
N ASN A 187 -0.36 17.06 -17.17
CA ASN A 187 0.24 15.89 -16.54
C ASN A 187 -0.86 15.09 -15.84
N THR A 188 -1.30 13.98 -16.43
CA THR A 188 -2.17 13.00 -15.76
C THR A 188 -1.43 11.67 -15.66
N PRO A 189 -1.10 11.17 -14.46
CA PRO A 189 -0.50 9.85 -14.32
C PRO A 189 -1.61 8.78 -14.35
N CYS A 190 -1.71 8.05 -15.46
CA CYS A 190 -2.32 6.71 -15.43
C CYS A 190 -1.57 5.86 -14.39
N LEU A 191 -2.24 5.50 -13.30
CA LEU A 191 -1.73 4.55 -12.32
C LEU A 191 -1.60 3.17 -12.98
N THR A 192 -0.40 2.82 -13.42
CA THR A 192 -0.08 1.48 -13.90
C THR A 192 0.48 0.68 -12.71
N ILE A 193 -0.30 -0.26 -12.18
CA ILE A 193 0.15 -1.17 -11.12
C ILE A 193 0.86 -2.34 -11.79
N THR A 194 2.20 -2.37 -11.73
CA THR A 194 3.00 -3.51 -12.19
C THR A 194 3.43 -4.33 -10.98
N ILE A 195 2.99 -5.58 -10.89
CA ILE A 195 3.45 -6.54 -9.87
C ILE A 195 4.43 -7.50 -10.56
N THR A 196 5.73 -7.33 -10.32
CA THR A 196 6.76 -8.27 -10.81
C THR A 196 7.08 -9.32 -9.77
N CYS A 197 6.97 -10.60 -10.15
CA CYS A 197 7.56 -11.72 -9.43
C CYS A 197 8.97 -11.99 -10.01
N SER A 198 10.02 -11.79 -9.21
CA SER A 198 11.38 -12.19 -9.59
C SER A 198 11.70 -13.55 -8.99
N SER A 199 12.04 -14.52 -9.84
CA SER A 199 12.45 -15.87 -9.45
C SER A 199 13.89 -15.90 -8.91
N SER A 200 14.13 -15.21 -7.80
CA SER A 200 15.35 -15.36 -7.02
C SER A 200 15.01 -15.41 -5.54
N HIS A 201 14.76 -16.63 -5.07
CA HIS A 201 14.63 -17.07 -3.67
C HIS A 201 13.28 -16.80 -2.96
N ASP A 202 12.48 -17.87 -2.88
CA ASP A 202 11.65 -18.30 -1.73
C ASP A 202 10.43 -17.50 -1.24
N PHE A 203 9.89 -16.51 -1.95
CA PHE A 203 8.71 -15.79 -1.45
C PHE A 203 7.63 -15.49 -2.49
N VAL A 204 6.38 -15.78 -2.12
CA VAL A 204 5.16 -15.28 -2.79
C VAL A 204 4.50 -14.31 -1.83
N LEU A 205 4.57 -13.02 -2.13
CA LEU A 205 3.82 -12.00 -1.44
C LEU A 205 3.26 -10.97 -2.43
N PHE A 206 1.99 -10.65 -2.26
CA PHE A 206 1.26 -9.71 -3.10
C PHE A 206 1.26 -8.35 -2.42
N LEU A 207 1.95 -7.37 -3.00
CA LEU A 207 1.91 -5.97 -2.57
C LEU A 207 1.74 -5.06 -3.77
N VAL A 208 0.85 -4.09 -3.58
CA VAL A 208 0.51 -3.03 -4.53
C VAL A 208 1.63 -2.00 -4.53
N SER A 209 2.28 -1.80 -5.67
CA SER A 209 3.19 -0.65 -5.85
C SER A 209 2.40 0.53 -6.41
N LEU A 210 2.49 1.68 -5.73
CA LEU A 210 1.96 2.96 -6.21
C LEU A 210 3.08 3.69 -6.98
N CYS A 211 2.96 3.78 -8.30
CA CYS A 211 3.81 4.70 -9.09
C CYS A 211 3.29 6.13 -8.92
N LEU A 212 4.09 7.01 -8.29
CA LEU A 212 3.87 8.46 -8.31
C LEU A 212 4.64 9.09 -9.50
N PRO A 213 4.09 10.15 -10.14
CA PRO A 213 4.70 10.77 -11.31
C PRO A 213 6.06 11.42 -11.05
N SER A 214 6.90 11.46 -12.09
CA SER A 214 8.27 11.97 -12.10
C SER A 214 8.41 13.45 -11.70
N SER A 215 7.32 14.22 -11.66
CA SER A 215 7.33 15.63 -11.23
C SER A 215 7.58 15.82 -9.72
N VAL A 216 7.54 14.74 -8.93
CA VAL A 216 7.89 14.73 -7.50
C VAL A 216 9.36 14.29 -7.27
N LEU A 217 10.00 13.70 -8.27
CA LEU A 217 11.38 13.19 -8.18
C LEU A 217 12.34 14.22 -8.77
N ASN A 218 12.93 15.07 -7.92
CA ASN A 218 14.07 15.94 -8.25
C ASN A 218 15.27 15.12 -8.75
N GLY A 219 15.25 14.67 -10.00
CA GLY A 219 16.36 14.02 -10.68
C GLY A 219 16.57 12.52 -10.41
N TYR A 220 15.59 11.81 -9.81
CA TYR A 220 15.65 10.36 -9.64
C TYR A 220 14.80 9.63 -10.71
N SER A 221 15.38 8.57 -11.29
CA SER A 221 14.75 7.74 -12.33
C SER A 221 13.35 7.24 -11.92
N PRO A 222 12.33 7.30 -12.79
CA PRO A 222 10.98 6.76 -12.52
C PRO A 222 10.94 5.24 -12.46
N PHE A 223 12.02 4.57 -12.87
CA PHE A 223 12.20 3.14 -12.69
C PHE A 223 13.01 2.90 -11.42
N ALA A 224 12.32 2.76 -10.30
CA ALA A 224 12.84 1.94 -9.21
C ALA A 224 12.58 0.47 -9.61
N THR A 225 13.46 -0.10 -10.42
CA THR A 225 13.59 -1.56 -10.42
C THR A 225 14.04 -1.91 -9.01
N VAL A 226 13.12 -2.39 -8.17
CA VAL A 226 13.49 -3.06 -6.92
C VAL A 226 14.08 -4.41 -7.32
N SER A 227 15.33 -4.34 -7.81
CA SER A 227 16.20 -5.49 -7.79
C SER A 227 16.61 -5.63 -6.34
N ALA A 228 16.08 -6.65 -5.67
CA ALA A 228 16.80 -7.26 -4.57
C ALA A 228 18.12 -7.79 -5.16
N LYS A 229 19.15 -6.93 -5.19
CA LYS A 229 20.52 -7.41 -5.32
C LYS A 229 20.88 -8.04 -3.98
N ARG A 230 21.47 -9.24 -4.08
CA ARG A 230 22.12 -9.95 -2.98
C ARG A 230 23.03 -9.04 -2.16
#